data_AF-A0A523DDH7-F1
#
_entry.id   AF-A0A523DDH7-F1
#
_cell.length_a   1.000
_cell.length_b   1.000
_cell.length_c   1.000
_cell.angle_alpha   90.00
_cell.angle_beta   90.00
_cell.angle_gamma   90.00
#
_symmetry.space_group_name_H-M   'P 1'
#
loop_
_entity.id
_entity.type
_entity.pdbx_description
1 polymer ?
#
loop_
_entity_poly.entity_id
_entity_poly.type
_entity_poly.pdbx_seq_one_letter_code
_entity_poly.pdbx_strand_id
1 'polypeptide(L)' 'MSTATQTIEELTNQEYKYGFVTEVETETIPKGLNEDVIRLISSKKEEPEWLLEWRLK' A
#
# COMPACT_ATOMS: atom_id res chain seq x y z
N MET A 1 -48.72 0.55 8.22
CA MET A 1 -47.79 0.13 7.15
C MET A 1 -46.67 1.17 6.98
N SER A 2 -46.01 1.58 8.07
CA SER A 2 -45.04 2.71 8.04
C SER A 2 -43.75 2.41 8.79
N THR A 3 -43.74 1.38 9.64
CA THR A 3 -42.60 1.01 10.49
C THR A 3 -41.50 0.30 9.70
N ALA A 4 -41.87 -0.51 8.70
CA ALA A 4 -40.90 -1.29 7.91
C ALA A 4 -39.94 -0.41 7.10
N THR A 5 -40.42 0.71 6.56
CA THR A 5 -39.61 1.65 5.77
C THR A 5 -38.57 2.36 6.65
N GLN A 6 -38.97 2.75 7.87
CA GLN A 6 -38.08 3.40 8.84
C GLN A 6 -36.92 2.49 9.26
N THR A 7 -37.19 1.19 9.45
CA THR A 7 -36.16 0.22 9.84
C THR A 7 -35.14 -0.03 8.72
N ILE A 8 -35.57 -0.01 7.45
CA ILE A 8 -34.68 -0.20 6.30
C ILE A 8 -33.78 1.02 6.09
N GLU A 9 -34.31 2.24 6.26
CA GLU A 9 -33.52 3.47 6.18
C GLU A 9 -32.43 3.51 7.26
N GLU A 10 -32.74 3.03 8.46
CA GLU A 10 -31.81 2.97 9.59
C GLU A 10 -30.70 1.91 9.39
N LEU A 11 -31.02 0.77 8.77
CA LEU A 11 -30.03 -0.26 8.39
C LEU A 11 -29.15 0.17 7.22
N THR A 12 -29.67 0.98 6.29
CA THR A 12 -28.94 1.42 5.10
C THR A 12 -27.97 2.57 5.40
N ASN A 13 -28.31 3.44 6.36
CA ASN A 13 -27.44 4.54 6.80
C ASN A 13 -26.34 4.10 7.78
N GLN A 14 -26.25 2.82 8.15
CA GLN A 14 -25.16 2.33 8.97
C GLN A 14 -23.87 2.26 8.15
N GLU A 15 -22.86 3.04 8.57
CA GLU A 15 -21.51 2.93 8.03
C GLU A 15 -20.97 1.50 8.16
N TYR A 16 -20.40 0.99 7.07
CA TYR A 16 -19.86 -0.36 7.00
C TYR A 16 -18.61 -0.48 7.87
N LYS A 17 -18.78 -0.99 9.09
CA LYS A 17 -17.73 -1.06 10.13
C LYS A 17 -16.61 -2.07 9.85
N TYR A 18 -16.75 -2.90 8.83
CA TYR A 18 -15.85 -4.03 8.57
C TYR A 18 -15.07 -3.86 7.27
N GLY A 19 -14.34 -2.75 7.15
CA GLY A 19 -13.35 -2.58 6.08
C GLY A 19 -12.04 -3.28 6.46
N PHE A 20 -11.51 -4.11 5.56
CA PHE A 20 -10.13 -4.58 5.68
C PHE A 20 -9.20 -3.44 5.28
N VAL A 21 -8.59 -2.78 6.26
CA VAL A 21 -7.52 -1.81 6.03
C VAL A 21 -6.21 -2.46 6.47
N THR A 22 -5.29 -2.62 5.53
CA THR A 22 -3.91 -3.03 5.85
C THR A 22 -3.03 -1.82 5.68
N GLU A 23 -2.38 -1.39 6.76
CA GLU A 23 -1.32 -0.41 6.67
C GLU A 23 -0.12 -1.05 5.96
N VAL A 24 0.16 -0.58 4.75
CA VAL A 24 1.34 -1.01 3.97
C VAL A 24 2.43 0.01 4.19
N GLU A 25 3.55 -0.43 4.77
CA GLU A 25 4.75 0.40 4.85
C GLU A 25 5.21 0.76 3.43
N THR A 26 5.18 2.05 3.12
CA THR A 26 5.59 2.58 1.82
C THR A 26 6.68 3.61 2.03
N GLU A 27 7.86 3.33 1.50
CA GLU A 27 8.98 4.27 1.52
C GLU A 27 9.05 4.99 0.18
N THR A 28 9.08 6.33 0.21
CA THR A 28 9.12 7.13 -1.01
C THR A 28 10.55 7.60 -1.25
N ILE A 29 11.11 7.22 -2.39
CA ILE A 29 12.47 7.57 -2.81
C ILE A 29 12.37 8.80 -3.74
N PRO A 30 13.33 9.73 -3.73
CA PRO A 30 13.35 10.85 -4.68
C PRO A 30 13.12 10.42 -6.13
N LYS A 31 12.47 11.31 -6.89
CA LYS A 31 12.17 11.07 -8.31
C LYS A 31 13.47 11.00 -9.10
N GLY A 32 13.69 9.89 -9.80
CA GLY A 32 14.85 9.66 -10.65
C GLY A 32 15.50 8.31 -10.35
N LEU A 33 15.99 7.64 -11.39
CA LEU A 33 16.75 6.40 -11.26
C LEU A 33 18.22 6.72 -11.51
N ASN A 34 19.03 6.74 -10.46
CA ASN A 34 20.49 6.84 -10.52
C ASN A 34 21.13 5.64 -9.81
N GLU A 35 22.44 5.46 -9.97
CA GLU A 35 23.15 4.34 -9.33
C GLU A 35 23.03 4.36 -7.81
N ASP A 36 23.03 5.55 -7.20
CA ASP A 36 22.89 5.70 -5.74
C ASP A 36 21.54 5.18 -5.25
N VAL A 37 20.45 5.47 -5.97
CA VAL A 37 19.10 4.95 -5.68
C VAL A 37 19.04 3.44 -5.88
N ILE A 38 19.67 2.90 -6.93
CA ILE A 38 19.72 1.45 -7.18
C ILE A 38 20.44 0.74 -6.02
N ARG A 39 21.58 1.27 -5.56
CA ARG A 39 22.32 0.74 -4.40
C ARG A 39 21.48 0.83 -3.13
N LEU A 40 20.82 1.96 -2.89
CA LEU A 40 19.98 2.17 -1.70
C LEU A 40 18.79 1.21 -1.66
N ILE A 41 18.12 0.98 -2.80
CA ILE A 41 17.04 -0.02 -2.94
C ILE A 41 17.58 -1.43 -2.69
N SER A 42 18.73 -1.76 -3.26
CA SER A 42 19.33 -3.09 -3.14
C SER A 42 19.73 -3.42 -1.69
N SER A 43 20.38 -2.46 -1.00
CA SER A 43 20.70 -2.59 0.43
C SER A 43 19.46 -2.69 1.31
N LYS A 44 18.39 -1.94 1.01
CA LYS A 44 17.14 -1.98 1.78
C LYS A 44 16.40 -3.32 1.61
N LYS A 45 16.53 -3.94 0.45
CA LYS A 45 15.91 -5.23 0.11
C LYS A 45 16.76 -6.43 0.46
N GLU A 46 17.96 -6.22 1.03
CA GLU A 46 18.94 -7.28 1.31
C GLU A 46 19.21 -8.17 0.08
N GLU A 47 19.29 -7.54 -1.10
CA GLU A 47 19.51 -8.26 -2.34
C GLU A 47 20.96 -8.76 -2.44
N PRO A 48 21.20 -9.95 -3.04
CA PRO A 48 22.55 -10.43 -3.33
C PRO A 48 23.34 -9.49 -4.24
N GLU A 49 24.67 -9.47 -4.09
CA GLU A 49 25.55 -8.56 -4.82
C GLU A 49 25.51 -8.76 -6.35
N TRP A 50 25.32 -9.98 -6.83
CA TRP A 50 25.14 -10.26 -8.26
C TRP A 50 23.90 -9.58 -8.88
N LEU A 51 22.85 -9.38 -8.08
CA LEU A 51 21.60 -8.74 -8.49
C LEU A 51 21.78 -7.23 -8.60
N LEU A 52 22.58 -6.65 -7.71
CA LEU A 52 23.01 -5.26 -7.77
C LEU A 52 23.85 -5.00 -9.02
N GLU A 53 24.89 -5.82 -9.24
CA GLU A 53 25.77 -5.70 -10.41
C GLU A 53 25.02 -5.84 -11.73
N TRP A 54 24.03 -6.72 -11.80
CA TRP A 54 23.18 -6.87 -12.98
C TRP A 54 22.35 -5.61 -13.28
N ARG A 55 21.86 -4.91 -12.26
CA ARG A 55 21.10 -3.65 -12.44
C ARG A 55 21.97 -2.45 -12.80
N LEU A 56 23.27 -2.51 -12.51
CA LEU A 56 24.24 -1.44 -12.77
C LEU A 56 24.91 -1.56 -14.16
N LYS A 57 24.61 -2.60 -14.93
CA LYS A 57 25.23 -2.89 -16.24
C LYS A 57 24.36 -2.45 -17.42
#